data_AF-A0A949UKW0-F1
#
_entry.id   AF-A0A949UKW0-F1
#
_cell.length_a   1.000
_cell.length_b   1.000
_cell.length_c   1.000
_cell.angle_alpha   90.00
_cell.angle_beta   90.00
_cell.angle_gamma   90.00
#
_symmetry.space_group_name_H-M   'P 1'
#
loop_
_entity.id
_entity.type
_entity.pdbx_description
1 polymer ?
#
loop_
_entity_poly.entity_id
_entity_poly.type
_entity_poly.pdbx_seq_one_letter_code
_entity_poly.pdbx_strand_id
1 'polypeptide(L)'
;MTDLNNDLSSKKGHDESGFLPTTDWARDLDILDKRYITNPAPIWKELRGECPVAFTERRGRSWMPIGYDDLAEIAHDTDHFSSRRVGVIDLPESEREDRPLLGAPPITSDPPIHTWARRILLPAFAPGRVAEMTPITQNFARELLDEFADGNQADAASDYARHIPVRVISQMLGVPGTDEDMFTAWIVAILQEGFNDLGRSLETIIEVMKYFDARV
;
A
#
# COMPACT_ATOMS: atom_id res chain seq x y z
N MET A 1 48.35 17.98 -3.47
CA MET A 1 48.17 17.82 -2.01
C MET A 1 46.84 18.46 -1.69
N THR A 2 45.72 17.75 -1.64
CA THR A 2 45.51 16.33 -1.32
C THR A 2 44.26 15.87 -2.04
N ASP A 3 44.34 14.71 -2.70
CA ASP A 3 43.23 14.07 -3.40
C ASP A 3 42.14 13.66 -2.41
N LEU A 4 40.95 14.26 -2.53
CA LEU A 4 39.69 13.71 -2.03
C LEU A 4 39.23 12.65 -3.04
N ASN A 5 39.97 11.55 -3.10
CA ASN A 5 39.51 10.34 -3.78
C ASN A 5 38.31 9.82 -2.99
N ASN A 6 37.16 10.06 -3.60
CA ASN A 6 35.86 9.48 -3.34
C ASN A 6 36.01 7.97 -3.07
N ASP A 7 35.89 7.58 -1.80
CA ASP A 7 35.91 6.19 -1.36
C ASP A 7 34.62 5.49 -1.82
N LEU A 8 34.61 5.12 -3.09
CA LEU A 8 33.58 4.29 -3.72
C LEU A 8 33.69 2.82 -3.31
N SER A 9 34.56 2.46 -2.34
CA SER A 9 34.68 1.07 -1.87
C SER A 9 33.66 0.69 -0.80
N SER A 10 32.99 1.66 -0.16
CA SER A 10 32.05 1.40 0.95
C SER A 10 30.64 0.95 0.51
N LYS A 11 30.30 1.02 -0.79
CA LYS A 11 28.96 0.63 -1.29
C LYS A 11 28.75 -0.87 -1.52
N LYS A 12 29.74 -1.72 -1.19
CA LYS A 12 29.54 -3.18 -1.24
C LYS A 12 28.75 -3.64 -0.01
N GLY A 13 27.43 -3.63 -0.13
CA GLY A 13 26.52 -4.23 0.86
C GLY A 13 25.32 -3.37 1.22
N HIS A 14 25.25 -2.11 0.78
CA HIS A 14 24.09 -1.26 1.05
C HIS A 14 22.98 -1.53 0.03
N ASP A 15 21.73 -1.52 0.47
CA ASP A 15 20.57 -1.49 -0.43
C ASP A 15 20.50 -0.16 -1.21
N GLU A 16 19.56 -0.04 -2.15
CA GLU A 16 19.39 1.16 -2.99
C GLU A 16 19.13 2.44 -2.17
N SER A 17 18.73 2.30 -0.90
CA SER A 17 18.50 3.39 0.05
C SER A 17 19.67 3.65 1.02
N GLY A 18 20.82 2.98 0.84
CA GLY A 18 22.04 3.26 1.60
C GLY A 18 22.11 2.60 2.97
N PHE A 19 21.27 1.58 3.24
CA PHE A 19 21.26 0.85 4.51
C PHE A 19 21.93 -0.52 4.38
N LEU A 20 22.68 -0.96 5.40
CA LEU A 20 23.20 -2.33 5.47
C LEU A 20 22.06 -3.32 5.79
N PRO A 21 22.17 -4.61 5.41
CA PRO A 21 21.18 -5.62 5.78
C PRO A 21 21.01 -5.69 7.29
N THR A 22 19.77 -5.79 7.76
CA THR A 22 19.51 -5.93 9.19
C THR A 22 20.10 -7.23 9.75
N THR A 23 20.62 -7.17 10.97
CA THR A 23 21.19 -8.33 11.67
C THR A 23 20.44 -8.68 12.96
N ASP A 24 19.53 -7.81 13.41
CA ASP A 24 18.66 -8.00 14.57
C ASP A 24 17.25 -7.55 14.16
N TRP A 25 16.39 -8.51 13.81
CA TRP A 25 15.02 -8.23 13.38
C TRP A 25 14.15 -7.62 14.49
N ALA A 26 14.52 -7.78 15.76
CA ALA A 26 13.76 -7.25 16.89
C ALA A 26 14.10 -5.79 17.19
N ARG A 27 15.33 -5.33 16.91
CA ARG A 27 15.81 -3.97 17.25
C ARG A 27 16.20 -3.10 16.08
N ASP A 28 16.32 -3.67 14.89
CA ASP A 28 16.68 -2.97 13.65
C ASP A 28 15.87 -3.52 12.46
N LEU A 29 14.55 -3.72 12.65
CA LEU A 29 13.66 -4.27 11.63
C LEU A 29 13.75 -3.45 10.32
N ASP A 30 13.78 -4.14 9.19
CA ASP A 30 13.74 -3.54 7.88
C ASP A 30 12.72 -4.24 6.96
N ILE A 31 11.55 -3.63 6.82
CA ILE A 31 10.45 -4.17 5.99
C ILE A 31 10.75 -4.09 4.47
N LEU A 32 11.80 -3.36 4.08
CA LEU A 32 12.26 -3.26 2.69
C LEU A 32 13.44 -4.19 2.40
N ASP A 33 13.96 -4.90 3.41
CA ASP A 33 14.99 -5.91 3.22
C ASP A 33 14.46 -7.02 2.30
N LYS A 34 15.26 -7.40 1.28
CA LYS A 34 14.85 -8.43 0.30
C LYS A 34 14.46 -9.75 0.95
N ARG A 35 15.07 -10.11 2.09
CA ARG A 35 14.72 -11.32 2.85
C ARG A 35 13.31 -11.22 3.43
N TYR A 36 12.95 -10.04 3.94
CA TYR A 36 11.61 -9.76 4.44
C TYR A 36 10.58 -9.78 3.31
N ILE A 37 10.85 -9.08 2.19
CA ILE A 37 9.94 -9.03 1.04
C ILE A 37 9.70 -10.41 0.43
N THR A 38 10.76 -11.21 0.27
CA THR A 38 10.69 -12.49 -0.45
C THR A 38 10.10 -13.62 0.41
N ASN A 39 10.43 -13.67 1.70
CA ASN A 39 9.98 -14.73 2.58
C ASN A 39 9.91 -14.24 4.05
N PRO A 40 8.84 -13.52 4.42
CA PRO A 40 8.75 -12.93 5.75
C PRO A 40 8.44 -13.97 6.84
N ALA A 41 7.84 -15.11 6.50
CA ALA A 41 7.28 -16.06 7.48
C ALA A 41 8.31 -16.59 8.51
N PRO A 42 9.56 -16.93 8.15
CA PRO A 42 10.59 -17.29 9.12
C PRO A 42 10.94 -16.16 10.09
N ILE A 43 11.03 -14.91 9.60
CA ILE A 43 11.32 -13.73 10.41
C ILE A 43 10.21 -13.50 11.44
N TRP A 44 8.95 -13.58 11.00
CA TRP A 44 7.80 -13.49 11.90
C TRP A 44 7.77 -14.61 12.95
N LYS A 45 8.24 -15.82 12.60
CA LYS A 45 8.33 -16.95 13.54
C LYS A 45 9.39 -16.70 14.61
N GLU A 46 10.55 -16.16 14.23
CA GLU A 46 11.62 -15.74 15.14
C GLU A 46 11.12 -14.65 16.09
N LEU A 47 10.55 -13.56 15.54
CA LEU A 47 10.09 -12.42 16.32
C LEU A 47 9.02 -12.80 17.36
N ARG A 48 8.04 -13.65 16.98
CA ARG A 48 7.02 -14.16 17.92
C ARG A 48 7.59 -14.94 19.09
N GLY A 49 8.79 -15.51 18.96
CA GLY A 49 9.45 -16.29 20.02
C GLY A 49 10.26 -15.44 21.00
N GLU A 50 10.56 -14.19 20.66
CA GLU A 50 11.53 -13.37 21.40
C GLU A 50 10.98 -12.01 21.83
N CYS A 51 10.36 -11.27 20.91
CA CYS A 51 10.02 -9.86 21.09
C CYS A 51 8.57 -9.59 20.70
N PRO A 52 7.69 -9.19 21.62
CA PRO A 52 6.28 -8.90 21.29
C PRO A 52 6.14 -7.63 20.42
N VAL A 53 7.12 -6.72 20.45
CA VAL A 53 7.13 -5.49 19.66
C VAL A 53 8.54 -5.22 19.12
N ALA A 54 8.72 -5.40 17.81
CA ALA A 54 9.98 -5.05 17.16
C ALA A 54 10.13 -3.54 17.02
N PHE A 55 11.36 -3.07 16.92
CA PHE A 55 11.71 -1.65 16.82
C PHE A 55 12.66 -1.39 15.67
N THR A 56 12.61 -0.17 15.12
CA THR A 56 13.60 0.32 14.18
C THR A 56 13.68 1.85 14.20
N GLU A 57 14.87 2.39 13.99
CA GLU A 57 15.06 3.81 13.62
C GLU A 57 15.41 3.97 12.13
N ARG A 58 15.41 2.86 11.37
CA ARG A 58 15.65 2.88 9.94
C ARG A 58 14.49 3.55 9.23
N ARG A 59 14.81 4.56 8.43
CA ARG A 59 13.82 5.29 7.62
C ARG A 59 12.72 5.91 8.50
N GLY A 60 13.12 6.36 9.70
CA GLY A 60 12.21 6.87 10.71
C GLY A 60 12.04 5.90 11.88
N ARG A 61 11.47 6.40 12.96
CA ARG A 61 11.25 5.61 14.17
C ARG A 61 9.91 4.89 14.09
N SER A 62 9.93 3.56 14.13
CA SER A 62 8.73 2.73 14.07
C SER A 62 8.77 1.58 15.08
N TRP A 63 7.59 1.23 15.60
CA TRP A 63 7.35 0.07 16.46
C TRP A 63 6.40 -0.88 15.75
N MET A 64 6.68 -2.17 15.80
CA MET A 64 5.92 -3.19 15.09
C MET A 64 5.49 -4.30 16.05
N PRO A 65 4.24 -4.24 16.57
CA PRO A 65 3.65 -5.31 17.34
C PRO A 65 3.56 -6.58 16.51
N ILE A 66 3.94 -7.71 17.12
CA ILE A 66 4.09 -8.98 16.43
C ILE A 66 2.95 -9.96 16.80
N GLY A 67 2.40 -9.82 18.00
CA GLY A 67 1.31 -10.62 18.53
C GLY A 67 -0.05 -10.24 17.95
N TYR A 68 -0.93 -11.22 17.78
CA TYR A 68 -2.30 -10.98 17.34
C TYR A 68 -3.08 -10.15 18.37
N ASP A 69 -2.99 -10.51 19.65
CA ASP A 69 -3.75 -9.86 20.72
C ASP A 69 -3.33 -8.39 20.87
N ASP A 70 -2.02 -8.10 20.82
CA ASP A 70 -1.50 -6.73 20.86
C ASP A 70 -1.98 -5.90 19.66
N LEU A 71 -1.92 -6.47 18.45
CA LEU A 71 -2.41 -5.80 17.23
C LEU A 71 -3.93 -5.57 17.28
N ALA A 72 -4.68 -6.52 17.81
CA ALA A 72 -6.12 -6.39 17.96
C ALA A 72 -6.48 -5.30 18.97
N GLU A 73 -5.78 -5.22 20.10
CA GLU A 73 -5.97 -4.15 21.10
C GLU A 73 -5.68 -2.78 20.49
N ILE A 74 -4.51 -2.63 19.84
CA ILE A 74 -4.10 -1.38 19.17
C ILE A 74 -5.11 -0.96 18.09
N ALA A 75 -5.59 -1.89 17.27
CA ALA A 75 -6.53 -1.59 16.19
C ALA A 75 -7.91 -1.10 16.69
N HIS A 76 -8.29 -1.40 17.92
CA HIS A 76 -9.55 -0.94 18.52
C HIS A 76 -9.37 0.32 19.41
N ASP A 77 -8.15 0.64 19.84
CA ASP A 77 -7.85 1.81 20.66
C ASP A 77 -7.54 3.05 19.81
N THR A 78 -8.61 3.64 19.26
CA THR A 78 -8.50 4.87 18.44
C THR A 78 -8.22 6.14 19.26
N ASP A 79 -8.24 6.05 20.59
CA ASP A 79 -7.96 7.19 21.47
C ASP A 79 -6.44 7.38 21.66
N HIS A 80 -5.69 6.27 21.69
CA HIS A 80 -4.22 6.31 21.81
C HIS A 80 -3.49 6.05 20.47
N PHE A 81 -4.11 5.35 19.52
CA PHE A 81 -3.51 5.03 18.23
C PHE A 81 -4.29 5.66 17.06
N SER A 82 -3.82 6.84 16.64
CA SER A 82 -4.43 7.62 15.55
C SER A 82 -4.19 6.97 14.18
N SER A 83 -5.22 6.99 13.33
CA SER A 83 -5.14 6.55 11.93
C SER A 83 -4.86 7.68 10.95
N ARG A 84 -4.57 8.91 11.41
CA ARG A 84 -4.25 10.04 10.51
C ARG A 84 -3.02 9.79 9.63
N ARG A 85 -2.17 8.83 10.03
CA ARG A 85 -0.99 8.39 9.29
C ARG A 85 -0.99 6.87 9.20
N VAL A 86 -1.02 6.36 7.98
CA VAL A 86 -1.19 4.93 7.72
C VAL A 86 0.03 4.28 7.07
N GLY A 87 1.07 5.07 6.77
CA GLY A 87 2.33 4.58 6.26
C GLY A 87 3.16 3.92 7.38
N VAL A 88 3.73 2.75 7.11
CA VAL A 88 4.64 2.06 8.04
C VAL A 88 6.00 2.76 8.10
N ILE A 89 6.44 3.30 6.97
CA ILE A 89 7.55 4.23 6.84
C ILE A 89 6.90 5.60 6.60
N ASP A 90 7.06 6.49 7.55
CA ASP A 90 6.48 7.83 7.50
C ASP A 90 7.48 8.84 6.94
N LEU A 91 6.99 9.99 6.49
CA LEU A 91 7.84 11.07 6.01
C LEU A 91 8.78 11.56 7.14
N PRO A 92 10.00 12.00 6.81
CA PRO A 92 10.90 12.65 7.77
C PRO A 92 10.20 13.81 8.47
N GLU A 93 10.50 14.04 9.74
CA GLU A 93 9.80 15.05 10.56
C GLU A 93 9.77 16.44 9.89
N SER A 94 10.86 16.82 9.24
CA SER A 94 11.00 18.09 8.52
C SER A 94 10.05 18.26 7.33
N GLU A 95 9.55 17.17 6.74
CA GLU A 95 8.60 17.22 5.61
C GLU A 95 7.14 17.07 6.05
N ARG A 96 6.90 16.89 7.35
CA ARG A 96 5.55 16.67 7.91
C ARG A 96 4.73 17.95 8.04
N GLU A 97 5.37 19.07 8.36
CA GLU A 97 4.66 20.34 8.62
C GLU A 97 4.20 21.03 7.33
N ASP A 98 4.98 20.90 6.25
CA ASP A 98 4.76 21.66 5.00
C ASP A 98 3.86 20.95 3.99
N ARG A 99 3.46 19.70 4.24
CA ARG A 99 2.65 18.92 3.30
C ARG A 99 1.25 18.67 3.86
N PRO A 100 0.19 19.12 3.17
CA PRO A 100 -1.15 18.70 3.52
C PRO A 100 -1.21 17.17 3.37
N LEU A 101 -1.57 16.48 4.44
CA LEU A 101 -2.00 15.09 4.37
C LEU A 101 -3.15 15.05 3.36
N LEU A 102 -2.92 14.42 2.20
CA LEU A 102 -4.01 14.10 1.30
C LEU A 102 -4.87 13.05 2.02
N GLY A 103 -5.87 13.55 2.75
CA GLY A 103 -6.73 12.71 3.54
C GLY A 103 -7.66 11.92 2.63
N ALA A 104 -7.62 10.59 2.75
CA ALA A 104 -8.59 9.66 2.20
C ALA A 104 -9.41 9.05 3.35
N PRO A 105 -10.27 9.81 4.06
CA PRO A 105 -11.13 9.23 5.07
C PRO A 105 -12.02 8.13 4.42
N PRO A 106 -12.25 7.00 5.10
CA PRO A 106 -12.04 6.80 6.52
C PRO A 106 -10.60 6.43 6.91
N ILE A 107 -9.80 5.85 6.00
CA ILE A 107 -8.52 5.21 6.36
C ILE A 107 -7.52 6.19 7.01
N THR A 108 -7.52 7.47 6.61
CA THR A 108 -6.62 8.50 7.18
C THR A 108 -7.30 9.41 8.21
N SER A 109 -8.23 8.91 9.04
CA SER A 109 -8.99 9.75 9.97
C SER A 109 -9.34 9.06 11.28
N ASP A 110 -9.53 9.86 12.33
CA ASP A 110 -10.02 9.42 13.64
C ASP A 110 -11.50 9.83 13.84
N PRO A 111 -12.22 9.29 14.84
CA PRO A 111 -13.49 9.84 15.27
C PRO A 111 -13.39 11.36 15.60
N PRO A 112 -14.44 12.15 15.30
CA PRO A 112 -15.72 11.75 14.70
C PRO A 112 -15.69 11.62 13.17
N ILE A 113 -14.68 12.17 12.47
CA ILE A 113 -14.62 12.21 11.00
C ILE A 113 -14.67 10.79 10.41
N HIS A 114 -13.88 9.86 10.97
CA HIS A 114 -13.88 8.46 10.59
C HIS A 114 -15.30 7.85 10.65
N THR A 115 -16.02 8.12 11.74
CA THR A 115 -17.37 7.57 11.95
C THR A 115 -18.34 8.02 10.87
N TRP A 116 -18.24 9.28 10.45
CA TRP A 116 -19.13 9.87 9.44
C TRP A 116 -18.78 9.38 8.04
N ALA A 117 -17.49 9.42 7.67
CA ALA A 117 -17.01 8.92 6.39
C ALA A 117 -17.34 7.42 6.20
N ARG A 118 -17.07 6.60 7.22
CA ARG A 118 -17.43 5.18 7.23
C ARG A 118 -18.93 4.97 7.05
N ARG A 119 -19.77 5.74 7.76
CA ARG A 119 -21.23 5.63 7.65
C ARG A 119 -21.75 5.92 6.23
N ILE A 120 -21.14 6.86 5.52
CA ILE A 120 -21.51 7.19 4.13
C ILE A 120 -21.13 6.06 3.17
N LEU A 121 -19.98 5.43 3.36
CA LEU A 121 -19.46 4.40 2.46
C LEU A 121 -20.08 3.01 2.69
N LEU A 122 -20.34 2.62 3.94
CA LEU A 122 -20.77 1.26 4.31
C LEU A 122 -21.95 0.69 3.50
N PRO A 123 -23.00 1.47 3.13
CA PRO A 123 -24.10 0.94 2.33
C PRO A 123 -23.67 0.32 1.00
N ALA A 124 -22.63 0.86 0.34
CA ALA A 124 -22.10 0.33 -0.91
C ALA A 124 -21.40 -1.04 -0.73
N PHE A 125 -20.96 -1.35 0.49
CA PHE A 125 -20.27 -2.59 0.86
C PHE A 125 -21.16 -3.54 1.68
N ALA A 126 -22.47 -3.30 1.74
CA ALA A 126 -23.39 -4.19 2.43
C ALA A 126 -23.40 -5.59 1.78
N PRO A 127 -23.67 -6.68 2.53
CA PRO A 127 -23.60 -8.05 2.01
C PRO A 127 -24.38 -8.29 0.71
N GLY A 128 -25.57 -7.68 0.57
CA GLY A 128 -26.35 -7.76 -0.67
C GLY A 128 -25.67 -7.10 -1.88
N ARG A 129 -25.05 -5.93 -1.68
CA ARG A 129 -24.29 -5.22 -2.73
C ARG A 129 -23.08 -6.02 -3.17
N VAL A 130 -22.36 -6.62 -2.22
CA VAL A 130 -21.21 -7.49 -2.50
C VAL A 130 -21.66 -8.78 -3.22
N ALA A 131 -22.80 -9.36 -2.82
CA ALA A 131 -23.36 -10.52 -3.49
C ALA A 131 -23.71 -10.25 -4.96
N GLU A 132 -24.23 -9.06 -5.27
CA GLU A 132 -24.47 -8.63 -6.66
C GLU A 132 -23.16 -8.51 -7.46
N MET A 133 -22.03 -8.16 -6.84
CA MET A 133 -20.74 -8.05 -7.54
C MET A 133 -20.11 -9.41 -7.83
N THR A 134 -20.45 -10.44 -7.05
CA THR A 134 -19.90 -11.80 -7.25
C THR A 134 -20.04 -12.31 -8.68
N PRO A 135 -21.23 -12.35 -9.31
CA PRO A 135 -21.36 -12.80 -10.70
C PRO A 135 -20.63 -11.89 -11.70
N ILE A 136 -20.52 -10.59 -11.43
CA ILE A 136 -19.79 -9.65 -12.28
C ILE A 136 -18.28 -9.94 -12.23
N THR A 137 -17.73 -10.10 -11.02
CA THR A 137 -16.32 -10.49 -10.84
C THR A 137 -16.00 -11.83 -11.51
N GLN A 138 -16.92 -12.80 -11.42
CA GLN A 138 -16.77 -14.09 -12.10
C GLN A 138 -16.81 -13.96 -13.63
N ASN A 139 -17.59 -13.03 -14.18
CA ASN A 139 -17.59 -12.75 -15.62
C ASN A 139 -16.25 -12.16 -16.05
N PHE A 140 -15.73 -11.14 -15.34
CA PHE A 140 -14.41 -10.58 -15.65
C PHE A 140 -13.31 -11.63 -15.60
N ALA A 141 -13.34 -12.52 -14.60
CA ALA A 141 -12.41 -13.64 -14.51
C ALA A 141 -12.54 -14.59 -15.72
N ARG A 142 -13.75 -14.92 -16.17
CA ARG A 142 -13.94 -15.78 -17.35
C ARG A 142 -13.45 -15.11 -18.63
N GLU A 143 -13.80 -13.85 -18.85
CA GLU A 143 -13.38 -13.08 -20.02
C GLU A 143 -11.84 -13.03 -20.14
N LEU A 144 -11.15 -12.77 -19.02
CA LEU A 144 -9.69 -12.79 -19.01
C LEU A 144 -9.11 -14.18 -19.28
N LEU A 145 -9.76 -15.26 -18.81
CA LEU A 145 -9.31 -16.62 -19.11
C LEU A 145 -9.53 -17.00 -20.58
N ASP A 146 -10.61 -16.52 -21.19
CA ASP A 146 -10.94 -16.77 -22.60
C ASP A 146 -9.87 -16.19 -23.53
N GLU A 147 -9.19 -15.11 -23.15
CA GLU A 147 -8.05 -14.52 -23.89
C GLU A 147 -6.86 -15.50 -24.04
N PHE A 148 -6.76 -16.51 -23.18
CA PHE A 148 -5.68 -17.49 -23.17
C PHE A 148 -6.14 -18.91 -23.56
N ALA A 149 -7.41 -19.09 -23.94
CA ALA A 149 -8.01 -20.40 -24.19
C ALA A 149 -7.37 -21.18 -25.35
N ASP A 150 -6.75 -20.49 -26.31
CA ASP A 150 -6.13 -21.10 -27.51
C ASP A 150 -4.73 -21.70 -27.26
N GLY A 151 -4.31 -21.86 -26.00
CA GLY A 151 -3.05 -22.52 -25.65
C GLY A 151 -1.83 -21.60 -25.65
N ASN A 152 -2.04 -20.29 -25.58
CA ASN A 152 -0.98 -19.32 -25.38
C ASN A 152 -0.45 -19.40 -23.93
N GLN A 153 0.84 -19.13 -23.76
CA GLN A 153 1.41 -18.90 -22.42
C GLN A 153 0.97 -17.52 -21.94
N ALA A 154 0.61 -17.42 -20.67
CA ALA A 154 0.26 -16.19 -19.99
C ALA A 154 0.92 -16.14 -18.61
N ASP A 155 1.29 -14.94 -18.16
CA ASP A 155 1.68 -14.69 -16.78
C ASP A 155 0.41 -14.43 -15.96
N ALA A 156 0.09 -15.34 -15.05
CA ALA A 156 -1.11 -15.24 -14.22
C ALA A 156 -1.17 -13.96 -13.36
N ALA A 157 -0.04 -13.32 -13.06
CA ALA A 157 0.00 -12.06 -12.32
C ALA A 157 -0.31 -10.86 -13.22
N SER A 158 0.45 -10.69 -14.31
CA SER A 158 0.31 -9.52 -15.19
C SER A 158 -0.87 -9.64 -16.15
N ASP A 159 -1.20 -10.84 -16.62
CA ASP A 159 -2.15 -11.00 -17.72
C ASP A 159 -3.54 -11.37 -17.20
N TYR A 160 -3.68 -11.71 -15.91
CA TYR A 160 -4.94 -12.14 -15.30
C TYR A 160 -5.23 -11.45 -13.96
N ALA A 161 -4.48 -11.77 -12.90
CA ALA A 161 -4.86 -11.43 -11.53
C ALA A 161 -4.94 -9.93 -11.26
N ARG A 162 -4.04 -9.13 -11.84
CA ARG A 162 -4.03 -7.67 -11.63
C ARG A 162 -5.26 -6.96 -12.20
N HIS A 163 -5.88 -7.50 -13.25
CA HIS A 163 -6.97 -6.87 -13.98
C HIS A 163 -8.31 -6.97 -13.22
N ILE A 164 -8.55 -8.09 -12.53
CA ILE A 164 -9.80 -8.35 -11.80
C ILE A 164 -10.15 -7.26 -10.78
N PRO A 165 -9.29 -6.89 -9.80
CA PRO A 165 -9.65 -5.89 -8.80
C PRO A 165 -9.88 -4.50 -9.43
N VAL A 166 -9.14 -4.16 -10.50
CA VAL A 166 -9.30 -2.89 -11.19
C VAL A 166 -10.66 -2.83 -11.91
N ARG A 167 -11.05 -3.87 -12.64
CA ARG A 167 -12.37 -3.96 -13.28
C ARG A 167 -13.51 -3.89 -12.26
N VAL A 168 -13.36 -4.56 -11.12
CA VAL A 168 -14.37 -4.55 -10.05
C VAL A 168 -14.54 -3.15 -9.46
N ILE A 169 -13.46 -2.45 -9.11
CA ILE A 169 -13.59 -1.11 -8.53
C ILE A 169 -14.08 -0.08 -9.55
N SER A 170 -13.64 -0.18 -10.82
CA SER A 170 -14.15 0.66 -11.91
C SER A 170 -15.66 0.50 -12.07
N GLN A 171 -16.16 -0.75 -12.05
CA GLN A 171 -17.58 -1.04 -12.08
C GLN A 171 -18.33 -0.45 -10.86
N MET A 172 -17.75 -0.54 -9.67
CA MET A 172 -18.34 0.04 -8.45
C MET A 172 -18.41 1.57 -8.49
N LEU A 173 -17.42 2.22 -9.12
CA LEU A 173 -17.34 3.68 -9.26
C LEU A 173 -18.12 4.21 -10.47
N GLY A 174 -18.69 3.33 -11.31
CA GLY A 174 -19.39 3.72 -12.53
C GLY A 174 -18.45 4.25 -13.62
N VAL A 175 -17.17 3.89 -13.56
CA VAL A 175 -16.20 4.22 -14.61
C VAL A 175 -16.53 3.41 -15.87
N PRO A 176 -16.68 4.04 -17.04
CA PRO A 176 -16.91 3.32 -18.29
C PRO A 176 -15.78 2.34 -18.59
N GLY A 177 -16.10 1.16 -19.13
CA GLY A 177 -15.09 0.16 -19.48
C GLY A 177 -14.02 0.66 -20.47
N THR A 178 -14.32 1.68 -21.28
CA THR A 178 -13.34 2.33 -22.18
C THR A 178 -12.21 3.04 -21.45
N ASP A 179 -12.40 3.36 -20.17
CA ASP A 179 -11.47 4.14 -19.36
C ASP A 179 -10.65 3.23 -18.40
N GLU A 180 -10.80 1.90 -18.50
CA GLU A 180 -10.17 0.92 -17.61
C GLU A 180 -8.63 1.01 -17.61
N ASP A 181 -8.00 1.13 -18.78
CA ASP A 181 -6.54 1.19 -18.90
C ASP A 181 -5.97 2.44 -18.22
N MET A 182 -6.67 3.57 -18.37
CA MET A 182 -6.31 4.82 -17.69
C MET A 182 -6.45 4.67 -16.17
N PHE A 183 -7.54 4.07 -15.70
CA PHE A 183 -7.74 3.83 -14.27
C PHE A 183 -6.68 2.87 -13.68
N THR A 184 -6.32 1.84 -14.44
CA THR A 184 -5.21 0.93 -14.10
C THR A 184 -3.90 1.69 -13.98
N ALA A 185 -3.58 2.54 -14.95
CA ALA A 185 -2.36 3.34 -14.94
C ALA A 185 -2.29 4.29 -13.73
N TRP A 186 -3.41 4.91 -13.36
CA TRP A 186 -3.48 5.74 -12.15
C TRP A 186 -3.22 4.96 -10.88
N ILE A 187 -3.80 3.76 -10.72
CA ILE A 187 -3.56 2.90 -9.57
C ILE A 187 -2.07 2.54 -9.45
N VAL A 188 -1.44 2.16 -10.56
CA VAL A 188 -0.01 1.84 -10.61
C VAL A 188 0.83 3.05 -10.19
N ALA A 189 0.55 4.23 -10.76
CA ALA A 189 1.28 5.45 -10.45
C ALA A 189 1.12 5.87 -8.98
N ILE A 190 -0.06 5.72 -8.39
CA ILE A 190 -0.33 6.12 -7.00
C ILE A 190 0.21 5.08 -5.99
N LEU A 191 -0.05 3.79 -6.21
CA LEU A 191 0.18 2.76 -5.19
C LEU A 191 1.50 1.98 -5.37
N GLN A 192 1.99 1.82 -6.60
CA GLN A 192 3.22 1.06 -6.87
C GLN A 192 4.41 2.00 -7.03
N GLU A 193 4.27 3.01 -7.89
CA GLU A 193 5.34 3.97 -8.17
C GLU A 193 5.42 5.07 -7.10
N GLY A 194 4.29 5.39 -6.46
CA GLY A 194 4.15 6.52 -5.55
C GLY A 194 5.05 6.52 -4.32
N PHE A 195 5.45 5.32 -3.86
CA PHE A 195 6.45 5.19 -2.80
C PHE A 195 7.82 5.75 -3.20
N ASN A 196 8.16 5.69 -4.50
CA ASN A 196 9.43 6.16 -5.04
C ASN A 196 9.33 7.56 -5.65
N ASP A 197 8.13 7.99 -6.08
CA ASP A 197 7.87 9.29 -6.68
C ASP A 197 6.56 9.91 -6.17
N LEU A 198 6.66 10.58 -5.02
CA LEU A 198 5.52 11.26 -4.40
C LEU A 198 4.98 12.42 -5.26
N GLY A 199 5.83 13.05 -6.08
CA GLY A 199 5.41 14.13 -6.97
C GLY A 199 4.44 13.63 -8.04
N ARG A 200 4.83 12.55 -8.73
CA ARG A 200 3.99 11.87 -9.72
C ARG A 200 2.69 11.35 -9.13
N SER A 201 2.72 10.84 -7.90
CA SER A 201 1.49 10.44 -7.20
C SER A 201 0.50 11.58 -6.99
N LEU A 202 0.99 12.75 -6.54
CA LEU A 202 0.13 13.92 -6.33
C LEU A 202 -0.46 14.43 -7.64
N GLU A 203 0.33 14.49 -8.71
CA GLU A 203 -0.15 14.84 -10.05
C GLU A 203 -1.26 13.90 -10.51
N THR A 204 -1.03 12.58 -10.37
CA THR A 204 -2.00 11.55 -10.73
C THR A 204 -3.31 11.69 -9.93
N ILE A 205 -3.23 11.97 -8.64
CA ILE A 205 -4.43 12.18 -7.80
C ILE A 205 -5.24 13.37 -8.31
N ILE A 206 -4.58 14.47 -8.70
CA ILE A 206 -5.26 15.64 -9.28
C ILE A 206 -5.96 15.27 -10.58
N GLU A 207 -5.36 14.40 -11.42
CA GLU A 207 -6.03 13.88 -12.63
C GLU A 207 -7.28 13.08 -12.30
N VAL A 208 -7.20 12.17 -11.32
CA VAL A 208 -8.35 11.37 -10.85
C VAL A 208 -9.47 12.29 -10.37
N MET A 209 -9.16 13.30 -9.54
CA MET A 209 -10.17 14.23 -9.03
C MET A 209 -10.86 15.00 -10.17
N LYS A 210 -10.08 15.55 -11.11
CA LYS A 210 -10.62 16.25 -12.29
C LYS A 210 -11.53 15.37 -13.14
N TYR A 211 -11.18 14.09 -13.27
CA TYR A 211 -11.97 13.13 -14.05
C TYR A 211 -13.37 12.92 -13.47
N PHE A 212 -13.48 12.79 -12.14
CA PHE A 212 -14.78 12.64 -11.47
C PHE A 212 -15.55 13.95 -11.36
N ASP A 213 -14.87 15.08 -11.11
CA ASP A 213 -15.52 16.40 -11.07
C ASP A 213 -16.20 16.76 -12.40
N ALA A 214 -15.62 16.34 -13.54
CA ALA A 214 -16.20 16.57 -14.86
C ALA A 214 -17.47 15.72 -15.15
N ARG A 215 -17.83 14.79 -14.26
CA ARG A 215 -18.92 13.81 -14.43
C ARG A 215 -20.08 14.00 -13.44
N VAL A 216 -19.99 14.97 -12.53
CA VAL A 216 -21.06 15.38 -11.59
C VAL A 216 -21.80 16.60 -12.14
#